data_AF-A0A396ZNZ8-F1
#
_entry.id   AF-A0A396ZNZ8-F1
#
_cell.length_a   1.000
_cell.length_b   1.000
_cell.length_c   1.000
_cell.angle_alpha   90.00
_cell.angle_beta   90.00
_cell.angle_gamma   90.00
#
_symmetry.space_group_name_H-M   'P 1'
#
loop_
_entity.id
_entity.type
_entity.pdbx_description
1 polymer ?
#
loop_
_entity_poly.entity_id
_entity_poly.type
_entity_poly.pdbx_seq_one_letter_code
_entity_poly.pdbx_strand_id
1 'polypeptide(L)'
;MANIVKFQLTRRVAAEIVRCMPSVHNGKTETCRLLFPRLIDIEHFMEIFDALSFAEKQECARLLGWLNILNPQQPDRYYEFDLSVREEREAAKIFVKLAVTEPDDVTAEDGPRRTGWLTFEYTSDPSRGCAAVPAVRQELLQRVLCGTRLYL
;
A
#
# COMPACT_ATOMS: atom_id res chain seq x y z
N MET A 1 28.92 21.37 12.17
CA MET A 1 27.93 20.28 12.07
C MET A 1 26.58 20.92 11.83
N ALA A 2 25.99 20.75 10.64
CA ALA A 2 24.67 21.32 10.37
C ALA A 2 23.60 20.45 11.07
N ASN A 3 22.87 21.05 12.01
CA ASN A 3 21.63 20.45 12.53
C ASN A 3 20.60 20.51 11.40
N ILE A 4 20.54 19.45 10.59
CA ILE A 4 19.41 19.25 9.68
C ILE A 4 18.22 18.93 10.58
N VAL A 5 17.33 19.90 10.77
CA VAL A 5 16.03 19.67 11.39
C VAL A 5 15.30 18.65 10.51
N LYS A 6 15.22 17.39 10.96
CA LYS A 6 14.38 16.38 10.32
C LYS A 6 12.93 16.79 10.53
N PHE A 7 12.35 17.48 9.56
CA PHE A 7 10.93 17.85 9.59
C PHE A 7 10.10 16.59 9.41
N GLN A 8 9.39 16.21 10.47
CA GLN A 8 8.48 15.08 10.49
C GLN A 8 7.02 15.57 10.46
N LEU A 9 6.16 14.84 9.76
CA LEU A 9 4.79 15.23 9.45
C LEU A 9 3.81 14.12 9.83
N THR A 10 2.63 14.49 10.30
CA THR A 10 1.50 13.57 10.42
C THR A 10 0.82 13.38 9.07
N ARG A 11 0.15 12.25 8.87
CA ARG A 11 -0.68 11.99 7.68
C ARG A 11 -1.70 13.07 7.42
N ARG A 12 -2.25 13.69 8.47
CA ARG A 12 -3.25 14.77 8.35
C ARG A 12 -2.67 15.97 7.63
N VAL A 13 -1.50 16.44 8.07
CA VAL A 13 -0.83 17.58 7.43
C VAL A 13 -0.40 17.21 6.01
N ALA A 14 0.13 15.99 5.81
CA ALA A 14 0.50 15.53 4.48
C ALA A 14 -0.69 15.46 3.52
N ALA A 15 -1.85 14.96 3.97
CA ALA A 15 -3.08 14.91 3.19
C ALA A 15 -3.55 16.31 2.78
N GLU A 16 -3.48 17.29 3.70
CA GLU A 16 -3.80 18.69 3.39
C GLU A 16 -2.86 19.27 2.34
N ILE A 17 -1.55 19.01 2.44
CA ILE A 17 -0.57 19.45 1.44
C ILE A 17 -0.88 18.82 0.08
N VAL A 18 -1.04 17.49 0.02
CA VAL A 18 -1.34 16.76 -1.24
C VAL A 18 -2.64 17.27 -1.88
N ARG A 19 -3.67 17.55 -1.09
CA ARG A 19 -4.96 18.07 -1.58
C ARG A 19 -4.82 19.45 -2.24
N CYS A 20 -3.89 20.28 -1.77
CA CYS A 20 -3.63 21.60 -2.33
C CYS A 20 -2.76 21.57 -3.60
N MET A 21 -2.17 20.42 -3.94
CA MET A 21 -1.29 20.31 -5.10
C MET A 21 -2.07 20.13 -6.41
N PRO A 22 -1.57 20.70 -7.51
CA PRO A 22 -2.20 20.53 -8.81
C PRO A 22 -2.11 19.07 -9.27
N SER A 23 -3.15 18.59 -9.95
CA SER A 23 -3.12 17.29 -10.63
C SER A 23 -2.31 17.33 -11.94
N VAL A 24 -2.08 18.52 -12.52
CA VAL A 24 -1.21 18.66 -13.70
C VAL A 24 0.24 18.31 -13.35
N HIS A 25 0.95 17.72 -14.31
CA HIS A 25 2.36 17.35 -14.17
C HIS A 25 2.67 16.51 -12.93
N ASN A 26 1.76 15.62 -12.54
CA ASN A 26 1.95 14.69 -11.40
C ASN A 26 2.19 15.40 -10.05
N GLY A 27 1.73 16.65 -9.88
CA GLY A 27 2.01 17.44 -8.68
C GLY A 27 1.61 16.74 -7.37
N LYS A 28 0.45 16.07 -7.33
CA LYS A 28 0.02 15.29 -6.16
C LYS A 28 0.90 14.07 -5.90
N THR A 29 1.22 13.28 -6.93
CA THR A 29 1.97 12.02 -6.76
C THR A 29 3.44 12.28 -6.45
N GLU A 30 4.06 13.30 -7.04
CA GLU A 30 5.40 13.76 -6.66
C GLU A 30 5.41 14.29 -5.21
N THR A 31 4.36 14.98 -4.79
CA THR A 31 4.23 15.40 -3.39
C THR A 31 4.12 14.20 -2.45
N CYS A 32 3.33 13.18 -2.80
CA CYS A 32 3.30 11.91 -2.06
C CYS A 32 4.71 11.31 -1.95
N ARG A 33 5.47 11.24 -3.05
CA ARG A 33 6.84 10.71 -3.08
C ARG A 33 7.79 11.48 -2.16
N LEU A 34 7.67 12.80 -2.12
CA LEU A 34 8.50 13.67 -1.27
C LEU A 34 8.13 13.59 0.21
N LEU A 35 6.83 13.45 0.52
CA LEU A 35 6.33 13.43 1.90
C LEU A 35 6.41 12.05 2.55
N PHE A 36 6.28 10.97 1.77
CA PHE A 36 6.29 9.59 2.24
C PHE A 36 7.40 9.27 3.27
N PRO A 37 8.70 9.55 3.01
CA PRO A 37 9.76 9.26 3.98
C PRO A 37 9.79 10.17 5.22
N ARG A 38 8.88 11.16 5.31
CA ARG A 38 8.77 12.14 6.39
C ARG A 38 7.54 11.92 7.28
N LEU A 39 6.71 10.91 6.96
CA LEU A 39 5.53 10.59 7.75
C LEU A 39 5.92 9.89 9.06
N ILE A 40 5.38 10.37 10.17
CA ILE A 40 5.54 9.73 11.48
C ILE A 40 4.63 8.52 11.64
N ASP A 41 3.48 8.56 10.98
CA ASP A 41 2.40 7.58 10.98
C ASP A 41 2.25 7.01 9.56
N ILE A 42 3.38 6.55 9.02
CA ILE A 42 3.51 6.03 7.65
C ILE A 42 2.56 4.86 7.39
N GLU A 43 2.19 4.09 8.42
CA GLU A 43 1.24 2.98 8.34
C GLU A 43 -0.17 3.40 7.87
N HIS A 44 -0.47 4.69 7.96
CA HIS A 44 -1.73 5.27 7.48
C HIS A 44 -1.60 5.94 6.10
N PHE A 45 -0.47 5.81 5.40
CA PHE A 45 -0.26 6.46 4.10
C PHE A 45 -1.35 6.11 3.07
N MET A 46 -1.92 4.90 3.15
CA MET A 46 -2.98 4.48 2.23
C MET A 46 -4.25 5.34 2.35
N GLU A 47 -4.49 6.02 3.48
CA GLU A 47 -5.58 7.01 3.60
C GLU A 47 -5.36 8.22 2.66
N ILE A 48 -4.11 8.63 2.46
CA ILE A 48 -3.74 9.69 1.50
C ILE A 48 -3.86 9.15 0.07
N PHE A 49 -3.39 7.92 -0.15
CA PHE A 49 -3.49 7.23 -1.43
C PHE A 49 -4.94 7.12 -1.91
N ASP A 50 -5.86 6.82 -1.00
CA ASP A 50 -7.28 6.61 -1.31
C ASP A 50 -7.97 7.88 -1.84
N ALA A 51 -7.47 9.07 -1.48
CA ALA A 51 -7.95 10.36 -1.96
C ALA A 51 -7.46 10.74 -3.37
N LEU A 52 -6.52 9.99 -3.94
CA LEU A 52 -6.02 10.20 -5.30
C LEU A 52 -7.03 9.67 -6.35
N SER A 53 -7.05 10.29 -7.53
CA SER A 53 -7.73 9.74 -8.70
C SER A 53 -7.09 8.43 -9.16
N PHE A 54 -7.77 7.64 -9.98
CA PHE A 54 -7.25 6.36 -10.46
C PHE A 54 -5.88 6.49 -11.15
N ALA A 55 -5.72 7.45 -12.06
CA ALA A 55 -4.45 7.71 -12.74
C ALA A 55 -3.34 8.14 -11.77
N GLU A 56 -3.68 8.97 -10.77
CA GLU A 56 -2.75 9.37 -9.72
C GLU A 56 -2.36 8.18 -8.81
N LYS A 57 -3.29 7.25 -8.54
CA LYS A 57 -3.00 6.03 -7.77
C LYS A 57 -1.98 5.14 -8.50
N GLN A 58 -2.20 4.89 -9.80
CA GLN A 58 -1.28 4.11 -10.63
C GLN A 58 0.12 4.74 -10.64
N GLU A 59 0.22 6.05 -10.86
CA GLU A 59 1.51 6.75 -10.86
C GLU A 59 2.16 6.79 -9.48
N CYS A 60 1.38 7.00 -8.40
CA CYS A 60 1.87 6.99 -7.03
C CYS A 60 2.45 5.61 -6.65
N ALA A 61 1.75 4.52 -6.99
CA ALA A 61 2.23 3.16 -6.78
C ALA A 61 3.50 2.88 -7.60
N ARG A 62 3.57 3.35 -8.86
CA ARG A 62 4.77 3.24 -9.69
C ARG A 62 5.99 3.98 -9.09
N LEU A 63 5.76 5.16 -8.50
CA LEU A 63 6.81 5.99 -7.91
C LEU A 63 7.31 5.46 -6.55
N LEU A 64 6.41 4.93 -5.73
CA LEU A 64 6.72 4.50 -4.36
C LEU A 64 6.99 3.00 -4.24
N GLY A 65 6.36 2.16 -5.06
CA GLY A 65 6.38 0.70 -4.95
C GLY A 65 5.33 0.16 -3.98
N TRP A 66 4.70 -0.97 -4.33
CA TRP A 66 3.61 -1.55 -3.56
C TRP A 66 4.04 -2.07 -2.19
N LEU A 67 5.19 -2.71 -2.05
CA LEU A 67 5.77 -3.14 -0.77
C LEU A 67 6.10 -1.98 0.15
N ASN A 68 6.28 -0.76 -0.39
CA ASN A 68 6.46 0.40 0.46
C ASN A 68 5.13 0.88 1.02
N ILE A 69 4.08 0.96 0.21
CA ILE A 69 2.81 1.62 0.59
C ILE A 69 1.74 0.68 1.14
N LEU A 70 1.80 -0.61 0.80
CA LEU A 70 0.80 -1.60 1.19
C LEU A 70 0.77 -1.78 2.70
N ASN A 71 -0.43 -1.82 3.27
CA ASN A 71 -0.66 -2.15 4.67
C ASN A 71 -1.56 -3.39 4.77
N PRO A 72 -1.01 -4.58 5.14
CA PRO A 72 -1.80 -5.80 5.29
C PRO A 72 -2.87 -5.74 6.40
N GLN A 73 -2.77 -4.78 7.33
CA GLN A 73 -3.81 -4.56 8.34
C GLN A 73 -5.07 -3.93 7.74
N GLN A 74 -4.91 -3.17 6.65
CA GLN A 74 -5.99 -2.50 5.94
C GLN A 74 -5.87 -2.82 4.44
N PRO A 75 -6.13 -4.05 4.00
CA PRO A 75 -5.91 -4.48 2.61
C PRO A 75 -7.08 -4.12 1.67
N ASP A 76 -8.20 -3.57 2.16
CA ASP A 76 -9.45 -3.41 1.41
C ASP A 76 -9.39 -2.36 0.30
N ARG A 77 -8.97 -2.73 -0.92
CA ARG A 77 -8.90 -1.85 -2.10
C ARG A 77 -8.94 -2.64 -3.41
N TYR A 78 -9.08 -1.89 -4.51
CA TYR A 78 -8.74 -2.34 -5.85
C TYR A 78 -7.23 -2.25 -6.09
N TYR A 79 -6.64 -3.32 -6.60
CA TYR A 79 -5.20 -3.43 -6.91
C TYR A 79 -5.00 -3.82 -8.37
N GLU A 80 -3.94 -3.25 -8.96
CA GLU A 80 -3.39 -3.66 -10.25
C GLU A 80 -1.89 -3.90 -10.07
N PHE A 81 -1.46 -5.13 -10.35
CA PHE A 81 -0.06 -5.53 -10.31
C PHE A 81 0.44 -5.91 -11.70
N ASP A 82 1.53 -5.32 -12.14
CA ASP A 82 2.34 -5.83 -13.23
C ASP A 82 3.22 -6.96 -12.68
N LEU A 83 2.79 -8.21 -12.90
CA LEU A 83 3.54 -9.38 -12.45
C LEU A 83 4.86 -9.56 -13.21
N SER A 84 5.20 -8.74 -14.22
CA SER A 84 6.56 -8.70 -14.77
C SER A 84 7.55 -8.05 -13.79
N VAL A 85 7.06 -7.19 -12.89
CA VAL A 85 7.84 -6.53 -11.84
C VAL A 85 7.96 -7.45 -10.62
N ARG A 86 9.19 -7.74 -10.20
CA ARG A 86 9.45 -8.66 -9.07
C ARG A 86 8.81 -8.20 -7.77
N GLU A 87 8.88 -6.91 -7.51
CA GLU A 87 8.35 -6.30 -6.29
C GLU A 87 6.82 -6.48 -6.20
N GLU A 88 6.12 -6.25 -7.31
CA GLU A 88 4.67 -6.42 -7.39
C GLU A 88 4.25 -7.90 -7.29
N ARG A 89 5.06 -8.83 -7.80
CA ARG A 89 4.86 -10.27 -7.53
C ARG A 89 4.98 -10.60 -6.04
N GLU A 90 5.90 -9.97 -5.32
CA GLU A 90 6.01 -10.17 -3.87
C GLU A 90 4.81 -9.59 -3.12
N ALA A 91 4.29 -8.43 -3.57
CA ALA A 91 3.04 -7.87 -3.07
C ALA A 91 1.86 -8.80 -3.35
N ALA A 92 1.74 -9.36 -4.56
CA ALA A 92 0.69 -10.33 -4.91
C ALA A 92 0.71 -11.57 -3.99
N LYS A 93 1.89 -12.06 -3.59
CA LYS A 93 2.01 -13.18 -2.63
C LYS A 93 1.48 -12.84 -1.24
N ILE A 94 1.45 -11.57 -0.84
CA ILE A 94 0.82 -11.13 0.42
C ILE A 94 -0.68 -11.41 0.33
N PHE A 95 -1.33 -11.03 -0.77
CA PHE A 95 -2.76 -11.28 -0.98
C PHE A 95 -3.10 -12.76 -1.13
N VAL A 96 -2.26 -13.55 -1.80
CA VAL A 96 -2.46 -15.02 -1.83
C VAL A 96 -2.43 -15.60 -0.43
N LYS A 97 -1.49 -15.16 0.42
CA LYS A 97 -1.43 -15.61 1.83
C LYS A 97 -2.66 -15.18 2.61
N LEU A 98 -3.14 -13.95 2.40
CA LEU A 98 -4.37 -13.46 3.01
C LEU A 98 -5.58 -14.29 2.57
N ALA A 99 -5.85 -14.45 1.27
CA ALA A 99 -6.99 -15.20 0.76
C ALA A 99 -7.02 -16.68 1.22
N VAL A 100 -5.86 -17.35 1.25
CA VAL A 100 -5.78 -18.74 1.74
C VAL A 100 -6.06 -18.86 3.24
N THR A 101 -5.75 -17.82 4.02
CA THR A 101 -5.79 -17.88 5.49
C THR A 101 -7.01 -17.18 6.10
N GLU A 102 -7.53 -16.17 5.43
CA GLU A 102 -8.76 -15.44 5.74
C GLU A 102 -9.84 -15.99 4.80
N PRO A 103 -10.52 -17.08 5.18
CA PRO A 103 -11.30 -17.88 4.24
C PRO A 103 -12.38 -17.06 3.55
N ASP A 104 -12.16 -16.78 2.28
CA ASP A 104 -13.14 -16.91 1.20
C ASP A 104 -12.90 -18.28 0.51
N ASP A 105 -13.74 -18.69 -0.43
CA ASP A 105 -13.75 -20.05 -1.03
C ASP A 105 -12.51 -20.34 -1.95
N VAL A 106 -11.32 -19.84 -1.58
CA VAL A 106 -10.11 -19.77 -2.39
C VAL A 106 -9.07 -20.80 -1.95
N THR A 107 -8.84 -21.81 -2.79
CA THR A 107 -7.72 -22.74 -2.66
C THR A 107 -6.58 -22.29 -3.57
N ALA A 108 -5.51 -21.71 -3.01
CA ALA A 108 -4.31 -21.40 -3.79
C ALA A 108 -3.35 -22.60 -3.78
N GLU A 109 -3.50 -23.50 -4.76
CA GLU A 109 -2.54 -24.59 -4.96
C GLU A 109 -1.24 -24.09 -5.62
N ASP A 110 -1.30 -22.96 -6.34
CA ASP A 110 -0.17 -22.31 -7.01
C ASP A 110 -0.15 -20.80 -6.69
N GLY A 111 1.05 -20.26 -6.43
CA GLY A 111 1.25 -18.82 -6.22
C GLY A 111 0.88 -17.97 -7.45
N PRO A 112 1.03 -16.63 -7.38
CA PRO A 112 0.67 -15.77 -8.51
C PRO A 112 1.53 -16.12 -9.73
N ARG A 113 0.94 -15.95 -10.93
CA ARG A 113 1.63 -16.14 -12.21
C ARG A 113 2.92 -15.30 -12.28
N ARG A 114 3.86 -15.68 -13.14
CA ARG A 114 5.15 -14.97 -13.26
C ARG A 114 5.13 -13.72 -14.14
N THR A 115 4.09 -13.53 -14.95
CA THR A 115 3.97 -12.43 -15.92
C THR A 115 2.51 -12.04 -16.12
N GLY A 116 2.28 -10.85 -16.71
CA GLY A 116 0.96 -10.31 -17.01
C GLY A 116 0.42 -9.39 -15.92
N TRP A 117 -0.74 -8.80 -16.17
CA TRP A 117 -1.43 -7.96 -15.19
C TRP A 117 -2.33 -8.80 -14.29
N LEU A 118 -2.26 -8.56 -12.99
CA LEU A 118 -3.19 -9.10 -12.00
C LEU A 118 -4.01 -7.95 -11.42
N THR A 119 -5.32 -7.98 -11.68
CA THR A 119 -6.26 -6.96 -11.22
C THR A 119 -7.33 -7.60 -10.35
N PHE A 120 -7.55 -7.09 -9.14
CA PHE A 120 -8.54 -7.64 -8.22
C PHE A 120 -8.97 -6.59 -7.18
N GLU A 121 -10.12 -6.83 -6.57
CA GLU A 121 -10.58 -6.11 -5.39
C GLU A 121 -10.43 -7.04 -4.18
N TYR A 122 -9.74 -6.57 -3.14
CA TYR A 122 -9.70 -7.27 -1.86
C TYR A 122 -10.74 -6.67 -0.92
N THR A 123 -11.48 -7.53 -0.22
CA THR A 123 -12.46 -7.12 0.78
C THR A 123 -12.34 -8.04 2.00
N SER A 124 -12.31 -7.42 3.17
CA SER A 124 -12.35 -8.10 4.45
C SER A 124 -13.67 -7.92 5.20
N ASP A 125 -14.70 -7.46 4.49
CA ASP A 125 -16.07 -7.39 4.98
C ASP A 125 -16.60 -8.79 5.38
N PRO A 126 -16.92 -9.01 6.67
CA PRO A 126 -17.49 -10.27 7.15
C PRO A 126 -18.82 -10.62 6.48
N SER A 127 -19.58 -9.63 5.99
CA SER A 127 -20.84 -9.86 5.27
C SER A 127 -20.64 -10.60 3.95
N ARG A 128 -19.42 -10.53 3.39
CA ARG A 128 -19.00 -11.23 2.16
C ARG A 128 -18.29 -12.55 2.45
N GLY A 129 -18.33 -13.03 3.69
CA GLY A 129 -17.77 -14.31 4.11
C GLY A 129 -16.31 -14.25 4.59
N CYS A 130 -15.66 -13.08 4.55
CA CYS A 130 -14.27 -12.96 4.99
C CYS A 130 -14.15 -13.08 6.52
N ALA A 131 -13.23 -13.92 6.99
CA ALA A 131 -12.80 -13.97 8.38
C ALA A 131 -11.36 -13.47 8.52
N ALA A 132 -11.19 -12.18 8.81
CA ALA A 132 -9.87 -11.58 8.98
C ALA A 132 -9.09 -12.26 10.12
N VAL A 133 -7.81 -12.55 9.90
CA VAL A 133 -6.93 -13.22 10.87
C VAL A 133 -5.83 -12.25 11.31
N PRO A 134 -5.99 -11.52 12.43
CA PRO A 134 -5.05 -10.46 12.84
C PRO A 134 -3.60 -10.92 12.98
N ALA A 135 -3.39 -12.17 13.42
CA ALA A 135 -2.05 -12.74 13.59
C ALA A 135 -1.30 -12.84 12.25
N VAL A 136 -1.99 -13.24 11.17
CA VAL A 136 -1.40 -13.35 9.83
C VAL A 136 -1.14 -11.98 9.24
N ARG A 137 -2.08 -11.04 9.41
CA ARG A 137 -1.83 -9.64 9.02
C ARG A 137 -0.62 -9.05 9.75
N GLN A 138 -0.43 -9.36 11.03
CA GLN A 138 0.70 -8.90 11.83
C GLN A 138 2.03 -9.50 11.35
N GLU A 139 2.04 -10.78 10.99
CA GLU A 139 3.19 -11.45 10.36
C GLU A 139 3.57 -10.76 9.04
N LEU A 140 2.58 -10.50 8.19
CA LEU A 140 2.78 -9.91 6.86
C LEU A 140 3.31 -8.47 6.92
N LEU A 141 3.14 -7.74 8.02
CA LEU A 141 3.75 -6.41 8.21
C LEU A 141 5.28 -6.42 8.10
N GLN A 142 5.93 -7.55 8.37
CA GLN A 142 7.39 -7.70 8.22
C GLN A 142 7.85 -7.69 6.75
N ARG A 143 6.91 -7.80 5.80
CA ARG A 143 7.18 -7.84 4.36
C ARG A 143 6.98 -6.49 3.67
N VAL A 144 6.55 -5.46 4.40
CA VAL A 144 6.21 -4.13 3.87
C VAL A 144 6.80 -2.98 4.71
N LEU A 145 6.99 -1.81 4.08
CA LEU A 145 7.50 -0.62 4.77
C LEU A 145 6.42 0.11 5.56
N CYS A 146 5.23 0.30 4.98
CA CYS A 146 4.05 0.81 5.69
C CYS A 146 3.57 -0.10 6.84
N GLY A 147 4.27 -1.21 7.12
CA GLY A 147 4.05 -2.05 8.29
C GLY A 147 5.17 -2.05 9.32
N THR A 148 6.26 -1.34 9.08
CA THR A 148 7.40 -1.28 9.99
C THR A 148 7.52 0.11 10.60
N ARG A 149 7.64 0.15 11.94
CA ARG A 149 8.06 1.33 12.69
C ARG A 149 9.51 1.64 12.27
N LEU A 150 9.68 2.47 11.24
CA LEU A 150 10.96 3.10 10.94
C LEU A 150 11.25 4.10 12.07
N TYR A 151 11.71 3.58 13.20
CA TYR A 151 12.48 4.39 14.14
C TYR A 151 13.81 4.70 13.46
N LEU A 152 13.89 5.90 12.86
CA LEU A 152 15.15 6.60 12.62
C LEU A 152 15.56 7.41 13.85
#